data_AF-A0A5C7KT99-F1
#
_entry.id   AF-A0A5C7KT99-F1
#
_cell.length_a   1.000
_cell.length_b   1.000
_cell.length_c   1.000
_cell.angle_alpha   90.00
_cell.angle_beta   90.00
_cell.angle_gamma   90.00
#
_symmetry.space_group_name_H-M   'P 1'
#
loop_
_entity.id
_entity.type
_entity.pdbx_description
1 polymer ?
#
loop_
_entity_poly.entity_id
_entity_poly.type
_entity_poly.pdbx_seq_one_letter_code
_entity_poly.pdbx_strand_id
1 'polypeptide(L)' 'MSKKFVLLVCLFIAIAIAIFTVLYQQSLPRPIDSGTTLATPELEQCTNFATKIAREKTQMVTGDEYTKIWKEAFNNCYQK' A
#
# COMPACT_ATOMS: atom_id res chain seq x y z
N MET A 1 32.62 -24.96 -5.72
CA MET A 1 31.61 -24.14 -6.44
C MET A 1 32.29 -22.89 -6.98
N SER A 2 32.14 -22.59 -8.27
CA SER A 2 32.82 -21.45 -8.91
C SER A 2 32.22 -20.13 -8.45
N LYS A 3 33.05 -19.10 -8.19
CA LYS A 3 32.61 -17.73 -7.83
C LYS A 3 31.57 -17.16 -8.81
N LYS A 4 31.65 -17.57 -10.08
CA LYS A 4 30.70 -17.18 -11.14
C LYS A 4 29.27 -17.70 -10.87
N PHE A 5 29.14 -18.87 -10.24
CA PHE A 5 27.86 -19.48 -9.92
C PHE A 5 27.16 -18.75 -8.76
N VAL A 6 27.93 -18.33 -7.75
CA VAL A 6 27.43 -17.54 -6.62
C VAL A 6 26.88 -16.18 -7.09
N LEU A 7 27.62 -15.53 -8.00
CA LEU A 7 27.21 -14.25 -8.60
C LEU A 7 25.88 -14.35 -9.36
N LEU A 8 25.70 -15.42 -10.15
CA LEU A 8 24.45 -15.67 -10.88
C LEU A 8 23.27 -15.87 -9.92
N VAL A 9 23.43 -16.67 -8.86
CA VAL A 9 22.37 -16.92 -7.89
C VAL A 9 21.95 -15.63 -7.16
N CYS A 10 22.91 -14.80 -6.75
CA CYS A 10 22.60 -13.50 -6.14
C CYS A 10 21.82 -12.58 -7.08
N LEU A 11 22.14 -12.59 -8.38
CA LEU A 11 21.44 -11.79 -9.38
C LEU A 11 19.96 -12.21 -9.51
N PHE A 12 19.70 -13.53 -9.56
CA PHE A 12 18.34 -14.05 -9.61
C PHE A 12 17.53 -13.70 -8.36
N ILE A 13 18.13 -13.75 -7.17
CA ILE A 13 17.47 -13.39 -5.91
C ILE A 13 17.09 -11.90 -5.92
N ALA A 14 17.99 -11.02 -6.36
CA ALA A 14 17.70 -9.58 -6.44
C ALA A 14 16.53 -9.27 -7.38
N ILE A 15 16.46 -9.94 -8.53
CA ILE A 15 15.35 -9.80 -9.49
C ILE A 15 14.04 -10.30 -8.88
N ALA A 16 14.06 -11.44 -8.19
CA ALA A 16 12.86 -11.98 -7.53
C ALA A 16 12.31 -11.04 -6.46
N ILE A 17 13.19 -10.43 -5.64
CA ILE A 17 12.80 -9.46 -4.62
C ILE A 17 12.20 -8.20 -5.27
N ALA A 18 12.80 -7.71 -6.36
CA ALA A 18 12.28 -6.54 -7.07
C ALA A 18 10.87 -6.79 -7.63
N ILE A 19 10.64 -7.93 -8.28
CA ILE A 19 9.32 -8.32 -8.81
C ILE A 19 8.30 -8.44 -7.67
N PHE A 20 8.67 -9.12 -6.58
CA PHE A 20 7.79 -9.27 -5.42
C PHE A 20 7.40 -7.92 -4.83
N THR A 21 8.35 -6.99 -4.69
CA THR A 21 8.10 -5.66 -4.14
C THR A 21 7.15 -4.84 -5.02
N VAL A 22 7.32 -4.89 -6.35
CA VAL A 22 6.44 -4.19 -7.30
C VAL A 22 5.02 -4.75 -7.24
N LEU A 23 4.87 -6.08 -7.22
CA LEU A 23 3.55 -6.72 -7.09
C LEU A 23 2.89 -6.36 -5.76
N TYR A 24 3.66 -6.35 -4.67
CA TYR A 24 3.15 -6.02 -3.33
C TYR A 24 2.70 -4.55 -3.23
N GLN A 25 3.40 -3.63 -3.89
CA GLN A 25 3.00 -2.22 -4.01
C GLN A 25 1.72 -2.03 -4.84
N GLN A 26 1.44 -2.90 -5.81
CA GLN A 26 0.20 -2.84 -6.58
C GLN A 26 -1.02 -3.37 -5.82
N SER A 27 -0.83 -4.33 -4.92
CA SER A 27 -1.89 -4.84 -4.03
C SER A 27 -2.24 -3.89 -2.88
N LEU A 28 -1.38 -2.93 -2.57
CA LEU A 28 -1.69 -1.88 -1.60
C LEU A 28 -2.76 -0.94 -2.19
N PRO A 29 -3.81 -0.59 -1.42
CA PRO A 29 -4.72 0.46 -1.84
C PRO A 29 -3.91 1.74 -2.06
N ARG A 30 -3.83 2.15 -3.34
CA ARG A 30 -3.08 3.33 -3.72
C ARG A 30 -3.72 4.55 -3.06
N PRO A 31 -2.92 5.51 -2.59
CA PRO A 31 -3.48 6.80 -2.22
C PRO A 31 -4.25 7.35 -3.42
N ILE A 32 -5.43 7.91 -3.17
CA ILE A 32 -6.23 8.51 -4.23
C ILE A 32 -5.39 9.60 -4.90
N ASP A 33 -5.16 9.45 -6.21
CA ASP A 33 -4.46 10.46 -6.99
C ASP A 33 -5.24 11.77 -6.86
N SER A 34 -4.53 12.87 -6.66
CA SER A 34 -5.09 14.21 -6.40
C SER A 34 -5.94 14.78 -7.55
N GLY A 35 -6.16 14.02 -8.63
CA GLY A 35 -7.07 14.34 -9.73
C GLY A 35 -8.31 13.44 -9.81
N THR A 36 -8.46 12.45 -8.92
CA THR A 36 -9.62 11.56 -8.90
C THR A 36 -10.73 12.22 -8.08
N THR A 37 -11.66 12.89 -8.74
CA THR A 37 -12.85 13.43 -8.08
C THR A 37 -13.71 12.26 -7.63
N LEU A 38 -13.78 12.02 -6.33
CA LEU A 38 -14.71 11.04 -5.78
C LEU A 38 -16.14 11.50 -6.07
N ALA A 39 -17.03 10.54 -6.30
CA ALA A 39 -18.38 10.79 -6.81
C ALA A 39 -19.20 11.78 -5.95
N THR A 40 -18.85 11.95 -4.67
CA THR A 40 -19.43 12.94 -3.77
C THR A 40 -18.36 13.57 -2.86
N PRO A 41 -18.52 14.85 -2.44
CA PRO A 41 -17.60 15.52 -1.52
C PRO A 41 -17.52 14.83 -0.14
N GLU A 42 -18.57 14.12 0.25
CA GLU A 42 -18.61 13.31 1.47
C GLU A 42 -17.69 12.08 1.38
N LEU A 43 -17.70 11.37 0.23
CA LEU A 43 -16.74 10.30 -0.02
C LEU A 43 -15.30 10.81 -0.01
N GLU A 44 -15.08 12.01 -0.55
CA GLU A 44 -13.75 12.64 -0.56
C GLU A 44 -13.25 12.94 0.85
N GLN A 45 -14.09 13.51 1.71
CA GLN A 45 -13.75 13.75 3.11
C GLN A 45 -13.45 12.45 3.85
N CYS A 46 -14.29 11.43 3.69
CA CYS A 46 -14.10 10.15 4.39
C CYS A 46 -12.86 9.40 3.89
N THR A 47 -12.56 9.47 2.61
CA THR A 47 -11.34 8.88 2.06
C THR A 47 -10.10 9.61 2.56
N ASN A 48 -10.09 10.93 2.55
CA ASN A 48 -8.95 11.72 3.04
C ASN A 48 -8.72 11.47 4.54
N PHE A 49 -9.79 11.41 5.33
CA PHE A 49 -9.73 11.06 6.74
C PHE A 49 -9.15 9.66 6.97
N ALA A 50 -9.70 8.64 6.28
CA ALA A 50 -9.24 7.26 6.39
C ALA A 50 -7.78 7.10 5.98
N THR A 51 -7.36 7.79 4.91
CA THR A 51 -5.99 7.77 4.40
C THR A 51 -5.01 8.39 5.40
N LYS A 52 -5.39 9.51 6.03
CA LYS A 52 -4.57 10.16 7.06
C LYS A 52 -4.40 9.26 8.28
N ILE A 53 -5.50 8.72 8.82
CA ILE A 53 -5.48 7.81 9.98
C ILE A 53 -4.64 6.56 9.70
N ALA A 54 -4.85 5.95 8.53
CA ALA A 54 -4.11 4.75 8.16
C ALA A 54 -2.60 5.04 8.05
N ARG A 55 -2.20 6.16 7.45
CA ARG A 55 -0.78 6.56 7.36
C ARG A 55 -0.15 6.87 8.72
N GLU A 56 -0.87 7.56 9.61
CA GLU A 56 -0.39 7.86 10.96
C GLU A 56 -0.21 6.59 11.81
N LYS A 57 -1.11 5.61 11.66
CA LYS A 57 -1.05 4.37 12.44
C LYS A 57 -0.11 3.30 11.86
N THR A 58 0.19 3.35 10.57
CA THR A 58 1.02 2.34 9.89
C THR A 58 2.41 2.81 9.53
N GLN A 59 2.91 3.87 10.17
CA GLN A 59 4.24 4.44 9.91
C GLN A 59 5.41 3.42 9.92
N MET A 60 5.20 2.16 10.35
CA MET A 60 6.18 1.07 10.28
C MET A 60 5.59 -0.33 9.97
N VAL A 61 4.37 -0.47 9.43
CA VAL A 61 3.67 -1.78 9.40
C VAL A 61 3.29 -2.24 7.99
N THR A 62 3.19 -3.57 7.81
CA THR A 62 2.85 -4.27 6.57
C THR A 62 1.56 -3.77 5.94
N GLY A 63 1.47 -3.88 4.61
CA GLY A 63 0.37 -3.34 3.82
C GLY A 63 -1.04 -3.84 4.16
N ASP A 64 -1.13 -5.03 4.73
CA ASP A 64 -2.39 -5.61 5.19
C ASP A 64 -2.99 -4.83 6.37
N GLU A 65 -2.14 -4.32 7.26
CA GLU A 65 -2.58 -3.55 8.43
C GLU A 65 -3.03 -2.14 8.03
N TYR A 66 -2.37 -1.55 7.03
CA TYR A 66 -2.81 -0.29 6.40
C TYR A 66 -4.22 -0.42 5.84
N THR A 67 -4.46 -1.48 5.05
CA THR A 67 -5.75 -1.72 4.41
C THR A 67 -6.86 -1.93 5.44
N LYS A 68 -6.57 -2.67 6.52
CA LYS A 68 -7.52 -2.89 7.61
C LYS A 68 -7.90 -1.60 8.32
N ILE A 69 -6.91 -0.81 8.73
CA ILE A 69 -7.12 0.47 9.45
C ILE A 69 -7.84 1.48 8.55
N TRP A 70 -7.46 1.55 7.28
CA TRP A 70 -8.10 2.43 6.31
C TRP A 70 -9.59 2.09 6.15
N LYS A 71 -9.91 0.80 5.96
CA LYS A 71 -11.30 0.35 5.77
C LYS A 71 -12.16 0.62 7.00
N GLU A 72 -11.61 0.41 8.19
CA GLU A 72 -12.29 0.72 9.45
C GLU A 72 -12.56 2.22 9.61
N ALA A 73 -11.55 3.06 9.37
CA ALA A 73 -11.68 4.52 9.46
C ALA A 73 -12.65 5.09 8.40
N PHE A 74 -12.65 4.52 7.19
CA PHE A 74 -13.56 4.91 6.12
C PHE A 74 -15.01 4.56 6.47
N ASN A 75 -15.27 3.30 6.89
CA ASN A 75 -16.61 2.86 7.27
C ASN A 75 -17.18 3.67 8.44
N ASN A 76 -16.36 3.99 9.44
CA ASN A 76 -16.76 4.82 10.57
C ASN A 76 -17.10 6.26 10.18
N CYS A 77 -16.49 6.79 9.12
CA CYS A 77 -16.82 8.11 8.59
C CYS A 77 -18.10 8.08 7.75
N TYR A 78 -18.26 7.06 6.89
CA TYR A 78 -19.38 6.96 5.96
C TYR A 78 -20.71 6.52 6.60
N GLN A 79 -20.67 5.85 7.75
CA GLN A 79 -21.88 5.40 8.47
C GLN A 79 -22.42 6.41 9.48
N LYS A 80 -21.83 7.60 9.59
CA LYS A 80 -22.32 8.71 10.45
C LYS A 80 -23.30 9.60 9.72
#